data_AF-A0A0X3P0F0-F1
#
_entry.id   AF-A0A0X3P0F0-F1
#
_cell.length_a   1.000
_cell.length_b   1.000
_cell.length_c   1.000
_cell.angle_alpha   90.00
_cell.angle_beta   90.00
_cell.angle_gamma   90.00
#
_symmetry.space_group_name_H-M   'P 1'
#
loop_
_entity.id
_entity.type
_entity.pdbx_description
1 polymer ?
#
loop_
_entity_poly.entity_id
_entity_poly.type
_entity_poly.pdbx_seq_one_letter_code
_entity_poly.pdbx_strand_id
1 'polypeptide(L)'
;MTQLPEQFVKLARSQLGEDEKQIQAHLISFRRWLKSMPHLSCPEDDVFLLNFLRWSKYNHAKAQKRLDNFCTLVSSEGISNRIWSSPVDITDDNLKKYLKAGIHVPLGKTKEGIQVMLIRMGAWDPTEIPTDVVFFGAFKVMMMQLLDPTTVIGGMCVVFDLSGVSSRHMQQASDAKAPAKMIRFLQVRKLFLRHFHDFY
;
A
#
# COMPACT_ATOMS: atom_id res chain seq x y z
N MET A 1 20.38 4.73 -6.19
CA MET A 1 19.23 5.24 -5.42
C MET A 1 18.66 6.42 -6.16
N THR A 2 17.36 6.44 -6.48
CA THR A 2 16.72 7.62 -7.06
C THR A 2 16.76 8.75 -6.04
N GLN A 3 17.26 9.93 -6.44
CA GLN A 3 17.38 11.07 -5.54
C GLN A 3 15.98 11.57 -5.13
N LEU A 4 15.72 11.63 -3.82
CA LEU A 4 14.46 12.15 -3.29
C LEU A 4 14.41 13.68 -3.46
N PRO A 5 13.24 14.26 -3.79
CA PRO A 5 13.06 15.72 -3.75
C PRO A 5 13.35 16.27 -2.34
N GLU A 6 13.92 17.48 -2.28
CA GLU A 6 14.42 18.09 -1.04
C GLU A 6 13.35 18.14 0.07
N GLN A 7 12.10 18.42 -0.29
CA GLN A 7 10.99 18.43 0.66
C GLN A 7 10.84 17.09 1.41
N PHE A 8 11.00 15.96 0.71
CA PHE A 8 10.88 14.64 1.32
C PHE A 8 12.10 14.28 2.15
N VAL A 9 13.30 14.75 1.78
CA VAL A 9 14.48 14.61 2.62
C VAL A 9 14.27 15.32 3.96
N LYS A 10 13.77 16.57 3.94
CA LYS A 10 13.42 17.33 5.15
C LYS A 10 12.34 16.65 6.00
N LEU A 11 11.29 16.13 5.36
CA LEU A 11 10.22 15.39 6.03
C LEU A 11 10.72 14.08 6.66
N ALA A 12 11.55 13.31 5.96
CA ALA A 12 12.11 12.07 6.48
C ALA A 12 12.97 12.32 7.73
N ARG A 13 13.83 13.34 7.68
CA ARG A 13 14.64 13.74 8.84
C ARG A 13 13.78 14.18 10.02
N SER A 14 12.87 15.12 9.79
CA SER A 14 12.08 15.73 10.87
C SER A 14 11.01 14.80 11.46
N GLN A 15 10.34 13.97 10.64
CA GLN A 15 9.19 13.17 11.09
C GLN A 15 9.52 11.71 11.39
N LEU A 16 10.55 11.16 10.73
CA LEU A 16 10.93 9.75 10.83
C LEU A 16 12.28 9.54 11.54
N GLY A 17 13.03 10.62 11.79
CA GLY A 17 14.38 10.53 12.36
C GLY A 17 15.42 9.96 11.38
N GLU A 18 15.19 10.08 10.08
CA GLU A 18 16.11 9.60 9.05
C GLU A 18 17.42 10.42 9.08
N ASP A 19 18.53 9.73 9.37
CA ASP A 19 19.88 10.28 9.21
C ASP A 19 20.54 9.66 7.97
N GLU A 20 20.77 10.50 6.96
CA GLU A 20 21.39 10.13 5.69
C GLU A 20 22.75 9.44 5.88
N LYS A 21 23.51 9.81 6.90
CA LYS A 21 24.82 9.19 7.19
C LYS A 21 24.69 7.77 7.72
N GLN A 22 23.55 7.42 8.31
CA GLN A 22 23.31 6.11 8.92
C GLN A 22 22.50 5.16 8.03
N ILE A 23 21.95 5.65 6.90
CA ILE A 23 21.14 4.85 5.97
C ILE A 23 21.84 3.55 5.57
N GLN A 24 23.11 3.63 5.18
CA GLN A 24 23.87 2.44 4.75
C GLN A 24 24.08 1.45 5.88
N ALA A 25 24.39 1.93 7.10
CA ALA A 25 24.55 1.08 8.27
C ALA A 25 23.23 0.36 8.63
N HIS A 26 22.10 1.06 8.56
CA HIS A 26 20.79 0.47 8.80
C HIS A 26 20.43 -0.60 7.75
N LEU A 27 20.68 -0.34 6.47
CA LEU A 27 20.43 -1.31 5.41
C LEU A 27 21.28 -2.57 5.55
N ILE A 28 22.58 -2.42 5.86
CA ILE A 28 23.48 -3.55 6.11
C ILE A 28 22.98 -4.40 7.28
N SER A 29 22.62 -3.77 8.40
CA SER A 29 22.07 -4.46 9.57
C SER A 29 20.77 -5.21 9.22
N PHE A 30 19.88 -4.57 8.47
CA PHE A 30 18.58 -5.12 8.13
C PHE A 30 18.69 -6.30 7.15
N ARG A 31 19.60 -6.22 6.17
CA ARG A 31 19.95 -7.35 5.29
C ARG A 31 20.58 -8.51 6.04
N ARG A 32 21.44 -8.24 7.03
CA ARG A 32 22.01 -9.30 7.88
C ARG A 32 20.91 -10.06 8.62
N TRP A 33 19.92 -9.35 9.15
CA TRP A 33 18.75 -9.98 9.76
C TRP A 33 17.94 -10.81 8.73
N LEU A 34 17.70 -10.30 7.53
CA LEU A 34 17.01 -11.06 6.47
C LEU A 34 17.70 -12.39 6.16
N LYS A 35 19.04 -12.38 6.03
CA LYS A 35 19.83 -13.60 5.82
C LYS A 35 19.69 -14.62 6.95
N SER A 36 19.35 -14.19 8.17
CA SER A 36 19.09 -15.09 9.30
C SER A 36 17.67 -15.67 9.31
N MET A 37 16.79 -15.22 8.41
CA MET A 37 15.38 -15.61 8.31
C MET A 37 15.08 -16.30 6.96
N PRO A 38 15.53 -17.56 6.75
CA PRO A 38 15.44 -18.24 5.44
C PRO A 38 14.01 -18.54 4.97
N HIS A 39 13.02 -18.41 5.85
CA HIS A 39 11.61 -18.58 5.50
C HIS A 39 10.99 -17.31 4.88
N LEU A 40 11.67 -16.16 4.95
CA LEU A 40 11.21 -14.92 4.35
C LEU A 40 11.72 -14.81 2.92
N SER A 41 10.80 -14.54 1.99
CA SER A 41 11.12 -14.24 0.59
C SER A 41 10.57 -12.87 0.23
N CYS A 42 11.47 -11.90 -0.01
CA CYS A 42 11.13 -10.54 -0.39
C CYS A 42 12.28 -9.86 -1.16
N PRO A 43 12.03 -8.75 -1.86
CA PRO A 43 13.09 -7.98 -2.48
C PRO A 43 14.13 -7.50 -1.46
N GLU A 44 15.41 -7.52 -1.84
CA GLU A 44 16.51 -6.99 -1.03
C GLU A 44 16.98 -5.61 -1.50
N ASP A 45 16.25 -4.95 -2.41
CA ASP A 45 16.62 -3.64 -2.92
C ASP A 45 16.54 -2.55 -1.83
N ASP A 46 17.38 -1.53 -1.96
CA ASP A 46 17.48 -0.46 -0.96
C ASP A 46 16.15 0.27 -0.73
N VAL A 47 15.38 0.51 -1.78
CA VAL A 47 14.15 1.32 -1.72
C VAL A 47 13.09 0.58 -0.92
N PHE A 48 12.89 -0.70 -1.25
CA PHE A 48 11.97 -1.58 -0.53
C PHE A 48 12.32 -1.67 0.95
N LEU A 49 13.57 -2.00 1.28
CA LEU A 49 14.01 -2.14 2.68
C LEU A 49 13.94 -0.82 3.45
N LEU A 50 14.29 0.30 2.81
CA LEU A 50 14.19 1.62 3.42
C LEU A 50 12.75 1.98 3.78
N ASN A 51 11.76 1.56 2.99
CA ASN A 51 10.36 1.85 3.32
C ASN A 51 9.94 1.21 4.65
N PHE A 52 10.37 -0.02 4.95
CA PHE A 52 10.08 -0.66 6.25
C PHE A 52 10.80 0.02 7.42
N LEU A 53 12.04 0.47 7.20
CA LEU A 53 12.78 1.26 8.18
C LEU A 53 12.07 2.60 8.44
N ARG A 54 11.69 3.33 7.39
CA ARG A 54 10.95 4.60 7.44
C ARG A 54 9.61 4.46 8.13
N TRP A 55 8.80 3.46 7.75
CA TRP A 55 7.54 3.17 8.42
C TRP A 55 7.72 2.96 9.92
N SER A 56 8.85 2.38 10.30
CA SER A 56 9.16 2.05 11.68
C SER A 56 9.93 3.15 12.41
N LYS A 57 10.14 4.31 11.77
CA LYS A 57 11.00 5.40 12.28
C LYS A 57 12.35 4.89 12.74
N TYR A 58 12.95 4.02 11.92
CA TYR A 58 14.24 3.37 12.15
C TYR A 58 14.32 2.47 13.39
N ASN A 59 13.19 2.13 14.02
CA ASN A 59 13.14 1.07 15.02
C ASN A 59 13.23 -0.31 14.32
N HIS A 60 14.39 -0.95 14.45
CA HIS A 60 14.70 -2.22 13.77
C HIS A 60 13.74 -3.35 14.15
N ALA A 61 13.44 -3.55 15.43
CA ALA A 61 12.52 -4.61 15.86
C ALA A 61 11.11 -4.44 15.24
N LYS A 62 10.61 -3.20 15.14
CA LYS A 62 9.34 -2.90 14.47
C LYS A 62 9.43 -3.11 12.95
N ALA A 63 10.54 -2.72 12.32
CA ALA A 63 10.75 -2.90 10.89
C ALA A 63 10.79 -4.39 10.50
N GLN A 64 11.54 -5.18 11.28
CA GLN A 64 11.63 -6.64 11.15
C GLN A 64 10.27 -7.30 11.27
N LYS A 65 9.53 -7.02 12.35
CA LYS A 65 8.17 -7.57 12.54
C LYS A 65 7.22 -7.19 11.41
N ARG A 66 7.34 -5.98 10.86
CA ARG A 66 6.50 -5.52 9.74
C ARG A 66 6.86 -6.21 8.44
N LEU A 67 8.15 -6.38 8.16
CA LEU A 67 8.60 -7.10 6.97
C LEU A 67 8.21 -8.58 7.04
N ASP A 68 8.38 -9.23 8.20
CA ASP A 68 7.91 -10.59 8.42
C ASP A 68 6.39 -10.75 8.20
N ASN A 69 5.57 -9.89 8.82
CA ASN A 69 4.12 -9.87 8.59
C ASN A 69 3.77 -9.63 7.12
N PHE A 70 4.51 -8.75 6.44
CA PHE A 70 4.33 -8.46 5.03
C PHE A 70 4.63 -9.70 4.19
N CYS A 71 5.79 -10.32 4.37
CA CYS A 71 6.20 -11.57 3.72
C CYS A 71 5.18 -12.69 3.96
N THR A 72 4.73 -12.88 5.21
CA THR A 72 3.72 -13.88 5.57
C THR A 72 2.40 -13.64 4.84
N LEU A 73 1.97 -12.38 4.75
CA LEU A 73 0.75 -12.02 4.02
C LEU A 73 0.90 -12.26 2.52
N VAL A 74 1.99 -11.81 1.91
CA VAL A 74 2.19 -11.97 0.47
C VAL A 74 2.41 -13.43 0.10
N SER A 75 2.98 -14.25 0.97
CA SER A 75 3.12 -15.70 0.77
C SER A 75 1.83 -16.48 1.06
N SER A 76 0.80 -15.84 1.63
CA SER A 76 -0.47 -16.53 1.92
C SER A 76 -1.24 -16.89 0.64
N GLU A 77 -1.92 -18.03 0.71
CA GLU A 77 -2.69 -18.57 -0.41
C GLU A 77 -3.74 -17.56 -0.92
N GLY A 78 -3.71 -17.31 -2.24
CA GLY A 78 -4.55 -16.34 -2.93
C GLY A 78 -3.98 -14.93 -3.05
N ILE A 79 -2.96 -14.55 -2.27
CA ILE A 79 -2.25 -13.26 -2.41
C ILE A 79 -0.99 -13.44 -3.25
N SER A 80 -0.15 -14.46 -2.99
CA SER A 80 1.15 -14.61 -3.68
C SER A 80 0.98 -14.66 -5.20
N ASN A 81 0.17 -15.58 -5.70
CA ASN A 81 -0.03 -15.86 -7.12
C ASN A 81 -0.80 -14.78 -7.87
N ARG A 82 -1.59 -13.95 -7.19
CA ARG A 82 -2.40 -12.90 -7.85
C ARG A 82 -1.74 -11.54 -7.72
N ILE A 83 -1.25 -11.18 -6.54
CA ILE A 83 -1.03 -9.79 -6.17
C ILE A 83 0.43 -9.37 -6.23
N TRP A 84 1.37 -10.23 -5.81
CA TRP A 84 2.79 -9.85 -5.76
C TRP A 84 3.55 -10.27 -7.02
N SER A 85 3.43 -11.54 -7.43
CA SER A 85 4.22 -12.10 -8.52
C SER A 85 3.55 -12.04 -9.89
N SER A 86 2.24 -11.76 -9.97
CA SER A 86 1.55 -11.68 -11.25
C SER A 86 1.74 -10.28 -11.86
N PRO A 87 2.42 -10.16 -13.02
CA PRO A 87 2.37 -8.94 -13.81
C PRO A 87 0.91 -8.65 -14.15
N VAL A 88 0.54 -7.37 -14.12
CA VAL A 88 -0.80 -6.95 -14.49
C VAL A 88 -0.96 -7.18 -16.00
N ASP A 89 -1.85 -8.09 -16.39
CA ASP A 89 -2.20 -8.26 -17.80
C ASP A 89 -3.02 -7.07 -18.27
N ILE A 90 -2.34 -6.13 -18.94
CA ILE A 90 -2.95 -4.91 -19.49
C ILE A 90 -3.96 -5.19 -20.60
N THR A 91 -4.02 -6.41 -21.12
CA THR A 91 -4.97 -6.83 -22.15
C THR A 91 -6.28 -7.38 -21.58
N ASP A 92 -6.33 -7.70 -20.28
CA ASP A 92 -7.53 -8.20 -19.60
C ASP A 92 -8.68 -7.18 -19.66
N ASP A 93 -9.82 -7.60 -20.20
CA ASP A 93 -11.00 -6.75 -20.33
C ASP A 93 -11.62 -6.38 -18.98
N ASN A 94 -11.53 -7.25 -17.96
CA ASN A 94 -12.00 -6.91 -16.61
C ASN A 94 -11.13 -5.81 -16.00
N LEU A 95 -9.82 -5.87 -16.21
CA LEU A 95 -8.92 -4.80 -15.78
C LEU A 95 -9.24 -3.49 -16.51
N LYS A 96 -9.44 -3.52 -17.83
CA LYS A 96 -9.81 -2.32 -18.60
C LYS A 96 -11.13 -1.72 -18.10
N LYS A 97 -12.15 -2.53 -17.84
CA LYS A 97 -13.42 -2.09 -17.24
C LYS A 97 -13.19 -1.46 -15.86
N TYR A 98 -12.42 -2.11 -15.00
CA TYR A 98 -12.05 -1.59 -13.67
C TYR A 98 -11.34 -0.23 -13.75
N LEU A 99 -10.33 -0.10 -14.61
CA LEU A 99 -9.58 1.15 -14.79
C LEU A 99 -10.48 2.25 -15.36
N LYS A 100 -11.32 1.93 -16.35
CA LYS A 100 -12.28 2.87 -16.95
C LYS A 100 -13.34 3.34 -15.96
N ALA A 101 -13.79 2.47 -15.06
CA ALA A 101 -14.76 2.82 -14.02
C ALA A 101 -14.20 3.86 -13.03
N GLY A 102 -12.88 3.93 -12.85
CA GLY A 102 -12.25 4.93 -11.99
C GLY A 102 -12.61 4.75 -10.52
N ILE A 103 -12.62 3.50 -10.04
CA ILE A 103 -13.01 3.14 -8.67
C ILE A 103 -11.94 3.59 -7.66
N HIS A 104 -10.65 3.37 -7.96
CA HIS A 104 -9.51 3.80 -7.11
C HIS A 104 -8.59 4.72 -7.90
N VAL A 105 -8.59 6.00 -7.55
CA VAL A 105 -7.94 7.06 -8.33
C VAL A 105 -6.90 7.80 -7.48
N PRO A 106 -5.60 7.67 -7.77
CA PRO A 106 -4.59 8.55 -7.19
C PRO A 106 -4.78 9.98 -7.73
N LEU A 107 -5.07 10.94 -6.86
CA LEU A 107 -5.28 12.35 -7.25
C LEU A 107 -3.99 13.19 -7.25
N GLY A 108 -2.85 12.56 -6.93
CA GLY A 108 -1.56 13.22 -6.78
C GLY A 108 -1.25 13.59 -5.33
N LYS A 109 -0.27 14.48 -5.12
CA LYS A 109 0.20 14.88 -3.80
C LYS A 109 -0.18 16.32 -3.47
N THR A 110 -0.54 16.58 -2.22
CA THR A 110 -0.73 17.95 -1.72
C THR A 110 0.60 18.71 -1.68
N LYS A 111 0.56 20.02 -1.40
CA LYS A 111 1.78 20.84 -1.23
C LYS A 111 2.67 20.34 -0.08
N GLU A 112 2.06 19.72 0.93
CA GLU A 112 2.72 19.13 2.10
C GLU A 112 3.29 17.73 1.80
N GLY A 113 3.10 17.22 0.57
CA GLY A 113 3.61 15.92 0.14
C GLY A 113 2.72 14.73 0.49
N ILE A 114 1.48 14.95 0.94
CA ILE A 114 0.53 13.88 1.27
C ILE A 114 -0.06 13.33 -0.02
N GLN A 115 0.09 12.03 -0.28
CA GLN A 115 -0.56 11.37 -1.41
C GLN A 115 -2.07 11.26 -1.18
N VAL A 116 -2.88 11.77 -2.12
CA VAL A 116 -4.33 11.68 -2.06
C VAL A 116 -4.81 10.53 -2.95
N MET A 117 -5.68 9.69 -2.39
CA MET A 117 -6.36 8.62 -3.09
C MET A 117 -7.86 8.79 -2.94
N LEU A 118 -8.59 8.81 -4.06
CA LEU A 118 -10.04 8.84 -4.08
C LEU A 118 -10.57 7.43 -4.36
N ILE A 119 -11.54 6.98 -3.57
CA ILE A 119 -12.24 5.71 -3.73
C ILE A 119 -13.71 6.01 -3.99
N ARG A 120 -14.17 5.75 -5.22
CA ARG A 120 -15.54 6.00 -5.69
C ARG A 120 -16.33 4.70 -5.72
N MET A 121 -16.91 4.33 -4.59
CA MET A 121 -17.56 3.02 -4.45
C MET A 121 -18.79 2.88 -5.35
N GLY A 122 -19.56 3.95 -5.57
CA GLY A 122 -20.72 3.93 -6.47
C GLY A 122 -20.38 3.93 -7.97
N ALA A 123 -19.09 4.07 -8.34
CA ALA A 123 -18.65 3.93 -9.73
C ALA A 123 -18.44 2.46 -10.14
N TRP A 124 -18.42 1.55 -9.17
CA TRP A 124 -18.37 0.12 -9.43
C TRP A 124 -19.75 -0.36 -9.88
N ASP A 125 -19.85 -0.99 -11.05
CA ASP A 125 -21.04 -1.76 -11.42
C ASP A 125 -20.81 -3.24 -11.09
N PRO A 126 -21.49 -3.82 -10.07
CA PRO A 126 -21.32 -5.21 -9.67
C PRO A 126 -21.82 -6.23 -10.71
N THR A 127 -22.56 -5.81 -11.74
CA THR A 127 -23.00 -6.68 -12.83
C THR A 127 -21.99 -6.79 -13.96
N GLU A 128 -21.10 -5.79 -14.08
CA GLU A 128 -20.10 -5.69 -15.14
C GLU A 128 -18.68 -6.03 -14.67
N ILE A 129 -18.38 -5.70 -13.40
CA ILE A 129 -17.04 -5.87 -12.82
C ILE A 129 -17.15 -6.80 -11.61
N PRO A 130 -16.52 -7.99 -11.67
CA PRO A 130 -16.50 -8.91 -10.54
C PRO A 130 -15.88 -8.29 -9.29
N THR A 131 -16.44 -8.63 -8.12
CA THR A 131 -15.98 -8.14 -6.82
C THR A 131 -14.49 -8.43 -6.57
N ASP A 132 -14.00 -9.59 -6.98
CA ASP A 132 -12.60 -9.96 -6.81
C ASP A 132 -11.65 -9.08 -7.63
N VAL A 133 -12.05 -8.64 -8.82
CA VAL A 133 -11.30 -7.67 -9.65
C VAL A 133 -11.20 -6.31 -8.94
N VAL A 134 -12.28 -5.84 -8.32
CA VAL A 134 -12.28 -4.57 -7.57
C VAL A 134 -11.33 -4.63 -6.39
N PHE A 135 -11.41 -5.68 -5.56
CA PHE A 135 -10.51 -5.84 -4.42
C PHE A 135 -9.05 -6.07 -4.84
N PHE A 136 -8.84 -6.79 -5.93
CA PHE A 136 -7.53 -7.00 -6.51
C PHE A 136 -6.90 -5.67 -6.95
N GLY A 137 -7.66 -4.87 -7.71
CA GLY A 137 -7.25 -3.55 -8.14
C GLY A 137 -6.98 -2.61 -6.96
N ALA A 138 -7.85 -2.62 -5.95
CA ALA A 138 -7.65 -1.87 -4.70
C ALA A 138 -6.31 -2.19 -4.06
N PHE A 139 -6.00 -3.49 -3.93
CA PHE A 139 -4.75 -3.95 -3.31
C PHE A 139 -3.54 -3.52 -4.13
N LYS A 140 -3.55 -3.74 -5.45
CA LYS A 140 -2.45 -3.35 -6.35
C LYS A 140 -2.20 -1.84 -6.30
N VAL A 141 -3.25 -1.02 -6.41
CA VAL A 141 -3.13 0.45 -6.33
C VAL A 141 -2.54 0.86 -4.98
N MET A 142 -3.05 0.30 -3.89
CA MET A 142 -2.56 0.64 -2.56
C MET A 142 -1.12 0.17 -2.32
N MET A 143 -0.73 -1.00 -2.83
CA MET A 143 0.68 -1.47 -2.81
C MET A 143 1.62 -0.52 -3.53
N MET A 144 1.25 -0.08 -4.74
CA MET A 144 2.07 0.87 -5.50
C MET A 144 2.31 2.16 -4.71
N GLN A 145 1.27 2.70 -4.07
CA GLN A 145 1.42 3.88 -3.22
C GLN A 145 2.27 3.61 -1.98
N LEU A 146 2.18 2.42 -1.40
CA LEU A 146 2.94 2.08 -0.20
C LEU A 146 4.41 1.79 -0.47
N LEU A 147 4.77 1.43 -1.70
CA LEU A 147 6.16 1.24 -2.08
C LEU A 147 6.80 2.52 -2.65
N ASP A 148 6.02 3.55 -2.96
CA ASP A 148 6.53 4.87 -3.33
C ASP A 148 7.16 5.57 -2.10
N PRO A 149 8.48 5.85 -2.11
CA PRO A 149 9.18 6.50 -1.00
C PRO A 149 8.57 7.83 -0.60
N THR A 150 8.06 8.59 -1.57
CA THR A 150 7.52 9.92 -1.30
C THR A 150 6.19 9.83 -0.54
N THR A 151 5.35 8.85 -0.85
CA THR A 151 4.14 8.53 -0.09
C THR A 151 4.46 7.93 1.28
N VAL A 152 5.51 7.10 1.40
CA VAL A 152 5.96 6.56 2.69
C VAL A 152 6.37 7.67 3.66
N ILE A 153 7.07 8.69 3.15
CA ILE A 153 7.57 9.82 3.92
C ILE A 153 6.46 10.85 4.21
N GLY A 154 5.75 11.28 3.16
CA GLY A 154 4.73 12.34 3.25
C GLY A 154 3.40 11.85 3.83
N GLY A 155 3.16 10.55 3.81
CA GLY A 155 1.89 9.95 4.20
C GLY A 155 0.86 9.92 3.07
N MET A 156 -0.31 9.37 3.39
CA MET A 156 -1.41 9.20 2.45
C MET A 156 -2.74 9.61 3.10
N CYS A 157 -3.60 10.26 2.33
CA CYS A 157 -4.99 10.56 2.63
C CYS A 157 -5.87 9.75 1.68
N VAL A 158 -6.90 9.09 2.21
CA VAL A 158 -7.88 8.34 1.42
C VAL A 158 -9.23 9.01 1.61
N VAL A 159 -9.84 9.41 0.50
CA VAL A 159 -11.18 10.02 0.45
C VAL A 159 -12.13 8.99 -0.12
N PHE A 160 -13.22 8.72 0.60
CA PHE A 160 -14.29 7.86 0.12
C PHE A 160 -15.42 8.71 -0.43
N ASP A 161 -15.69 8.57 -1.72
CA ASP A 161 -16.91 9.08 -2.35
C ASP A 161 -17.95 7.94 -2.36
N LEU A 162 -18.96 8.12 -1.50
CA LEU A 162 -20.05 7.16 -1.32
C LEU A 162 -21.28 7.52 -2.17
N SER A 163 -21.19 8.54 -3.03
CA SER A 163 -22.26 8.90 -3.95
C SER A 163 -22.58 7.72 -4.88
N GLY A 164 -23.87 7.42 -5.03
CA GLY A 164 -24.33 6.30 -5.88
C GLY A 164 -24.13 4.91 -5.27
N VAL A 165 -23.63 4.80 -4.03
CA VAL A 165 -23.59 3.53 -3.32
C VAL A 165 -25.02 3.05 -3.03
N SER A 166 -25.26 1.76 -3.27
CA SER A 166 -26.54 1.09 -3.08
C SER A 166 -26.39 -0.15 -2.22
N SER A 167 -27.51 -0.70 -1.73
CA SER A 167 -27.51 -1.94 -0.91
C SER A 167 -26.83 -3.12 -1.59
N ARG A 168 -26.90 -3.21 -2.92
CA ARG A 168 -26.20 -4.23 -3.71
C ARG A 168 -24.68 -4.15 -3.57
N HIS A 169 -24.11 -2.93 -3.55
CA HIS A 169 -22.66 -2.75 -3.33
C HIS A 169 -22.25 -3.25 -1.94
N MET A 170 -23.06 -2.93 -0.93
CA MET A 170 -22.81 -3.34 0.46
C MET A 170 -22.86 -4.86 0.61
N GLN A 171 -23.86 -5.52 0.00
CA GLN A 171 -24.00 -6.97 0.02
C GLN A 171 -22.82 -7.67 -0.67
N GLN A 172 -22.42 -7.20 -1.85
CA GLN A 172 -21.27 -7.77 -2.57
C GLN A 172 -19.96 -7.57 -1.82
N ALA A 173 -19.80 -6.42 -1.14
CA ALA A 173 -18.66 -6.17 -0.28
C ALA A 173 -18.65 -7.04 0.99
N SER A 174 -19.80 -7.38 1.57
CA SER A 174 -19.87 -8.25 2.76
C SER A 174 -19.62 -9.72 2.46
N ASP A 175 -20.05 -10.20 1.29
CA ASP A 175 -20.01 -11.62 0.93
C ASP A 175 -18.64 -12.08 0.42
N ALA A 176 -17.73 -11.14 0.16
CA ALA A 176 -16.40 -11.44 -0.33
C ALA A 176 -15.43 -11.84 0.80
N LYS A 177 -14.66 -12.92 0.59
CA LYS A 177 -13.53 -13.29 1.48
C LYS A 177 -12.36 -12.29 1.41
N ALA A 178 -12.28 -11.52 0.33
CA ALA A 178 -11.23 -10.53 0.06
C ALA A 178 -11.23 -9.32 1.04
N PRO A 179 -12.36 -8.72 1.42
CA PRO A 179 -12.42 -7.64 2.40
C PRO A 179 -11.82 -8.02 3.76
N ALA A 180 -12.04 -9.24 4.26
CA ALA A 180 -11.40 -9.70 5.51
C ALA A 180 -9.86 -9.74 5.39
N LYS A 181 -9.33 -10.18 4.24
CA LYS A 181 -7.88 -10.18 3.97
C LYS A 181 -7.34 -8.75 3.79
N MET A 182 -8.09 -7.87 3.11
CA MET A 182 -7.76 -6.45 2.94
C MET A 182 -7.76 -5.71 4.28
N ILE A 183 -8.77 -5.93 5.11
CA ILE A 183 -8.86 -5.37 6.46
C ILE A 183 -7.69 -5.87 7.32
N ARG A 184 -7.35 -7.16 7.25
CA ARG A 184 -6.16 -7.69 7.96
C ARG A 184 -4.86 -7.03 7.48
N PHE A 185 -4.71 -6.81 6.17
CA PHE A 185 -3.60 -6.06 5.60
C PHE A 185 -3.54 -4.61 6.11
N LEU A 186 -4.69 -3.91 6.14
CA LEU A 186 -4.81 -2.56 6.67
C LEU A 186 -4.59 -2.50 8.20
N GLN A 187 -4.97 -3.54 8.94
CA GLN A 187 -4.82 -3.64 10.41
C GLN A 187 -3.37 -3.85 10.85
N VAL A 188 -2.51 -4.48 10.03
CA VAL A 188 -1.04 -4.46 10.21
C VAL A 188 -0.50 -3.01 10.25
N ARG A 189 -1.31 -2.05 9.78
CA ARG A 189 -0.97 -0.64 9.52
C ARG A 189 -1.68 0.40 10.40
N LYS A 190 -2.18 0.05 11.60
CA LYS A 190 -2.93 0.93 12.55
C LYS A 190 -2.28 2.30 12.96
N LEU A 191 -1.27 2.80 12.26
CA LEU A 191 -0.52 4.04 12.56
C LEU A 191 -0.46 5.09 11.43
N PHE A 192 -1.10 4.91 10.26
CA PHE A 192 -0.80 5.76 9.08
C PHE A 192 -1.97 6.50 8.42
N LEU A 193 -3.20 6.36 8.91
CA LEU A 193 -4.29 7.26 8.51
C LEU A 193 -4.20 8.49 9.41
N ARG A 194 -3.53 9.55 8.94
CA ARG A 194 -3.47 10.81 9.71
C ARG A 194 -4.80 11.55 9.70
N HIS A 195 -5.63 11.35 8.68
CA HIS A 195 -6.94 11.97 8.56
C HIS A 195 -7.89 11.03 7.81
N PHE A 196 -8.92 10.53 8.50
CA PHE A 196 -10.13 10.00 7.87
C PHE A 196 -11.11 11.16 7.91
N HIS A 197 -11.41 11.76 6.76
CA HIS A 197 -12.48 12.75 6.66
C HIS A 197 -13.58 12.14 5.81
N ASP A 198 -14.66 11.74 6.47
CA ASP A 198 -15.94 11.52 5.81
C ASP A 198 -16.50 12.91 5.49
N PHE A 199 -16.51 13.28 4.22
CA PHE A 199 -17.26 14.44 3.75
C PHE A 199 -18.67 13.95 3.43
N TYR A 200 -19.61 14.29 4.31
CA TYR A 200 -21.05 14.11 4.12
C TYR A 200 -21.61 15.10 3.09
#